data_AF-A0A645IHU2-F1
#
_entry.id   AF-A0A645IHU2-F1
#
_cell.length_a   1.000
_cell.length_b   1.000
_cell.length_c   1.000
_cell.angle_alpha   90.00
_cell.angle_beta   90.00
_cell.angle_gamma   90.00
#
_symmetry.space_group_name_H-M   'P 1'
#
loop_
_entity.id
_entity.type
_entity.pdbx_description
1 polymer ?
#
loop_
_entity_poly.entity_id
_entity_poly.type
_entity_poly.pdbx_seq_one_letter_code
_entity_poly.pdbx_strand_id
1 'polypeptide(L)'
;MTFTGYTMEQLKEMKLSGIESLLEHTDILVDGAFLLDSPERERNWVGSTNQVIHFLSNRYPAGIEDDSRYTHAMEVRIGDNGEILANGYPIFDFKNHEELLSKS
;
A
#
# COMPACT_ATOMS: atom_id res chain seq x y z
N MET A 1 5.01 11.29 0.56
CA MET A 1 5.15 9.85 0.84
C MET A 1 5.76 9.18 -0.38
N THR A 2 6.70 8.27 -0.19
CA THR A 2 7.50 7.65 -1.26
C THR A 2 7.59 6.13 -1.04
N PHE A 3 7.49 5.37 -2.13
CA PHE A 3 7.73 3.93 -2.17
C PHE A 3 8.92 3.65 -3.07
N THR A 4 9.91 2.92 -2.58
CA THR A 4 11.14 2.63 -3.36
C THR A 4 11.27 1.15 -3.72
N GLY A 5 10.57 0.26 -3.01
CA GLY A 5 10.78 -1.19 -3.09
C GLY A 5 12.05 -1.68 -2.39
N TYR A 6 12.84 -0.78 -1.82
CA TYR A 6 14.06 -1.06 -1.06
C TYR A 6 13.84 -0.79 0.42
N THR A 7 14.53 -1.51 1.30
CA THR A 7 14.55 -1.18 2.73
C THR A 7 15.38 0.08 2.98
N MET A 8 15.18 0.73 4.13
CA MET A 8 16.01 1.87 4.55
C MET A 8 17.50 1.52 4.58
N GLU A 9 17.83 0.31 5.03
CA GLU A 9 19.20 -0.21 5.08
C GLU A 9 19.79 -0.35 3.67
N GLN A 10 19.03 -0.96 2.74
CA GLN A 10 19.45 -1.09 1.35
C GLN A 10 19.72 0.28 0.71
N LEU A 11 18.84 1.25 0.93
CA LEU A 11 19.05 2.61 0.43
C LEU A 11 20.36 3.22 0.97
N LYS A 12 20.64 3.07 2.27
CA LYS A 12 21.89 3.56 2.87
C LYS A 12 23.14 2.84 2.34
N GLU A 13 23.03 1.55 2.04
CA GLU A 13 24.13 0.72 1.53
C GLU A 13 24.45 0.98 0.06
N MET A 14 23.45 1.29 -0.77
CA MET A 14 23.61 1.49 -2.21
C MET A 14 24.50 2.70 -2.57
N LYS A 15 24.65 3.68 -1.67
CA LYS A 15 25.48 4.88 -1.83
C LYS A 15 25.29 5.59 -3.19
N LEU A 16 24.07 5.57 -3.71
CA LEU A 16 23.73 6.33 -4.93
C LEU A 16 23.63 7.81 -4.59
N SER A 17 24.09 8.66 -5.51
CA SER A 17 24.22 10.11 -5.31
C SER A 17 22.90 10.86 -5.06
N GLY A 18 21.74 10.23 -5.22
CA GLY A 18 20.42 10.83 -5.02
C GLY A 18 19.69 10.39 -3.75
N ILE A 19 20.20 9.42 -2.99
CA ILE A 19 19.45 8.82 -1.88
C ILE A 19 19.29 9.81 -0.72
N GLU A 20 20.35 10.54 -0.37
CA GLU A 20 20.27 11.55 0.70
C GLU A 20 19.23 12.64 0.36
N SER A 21 19.27 13.16 -0.87
CA SER A 21 18.29 14.14 -1.33
C SER A 21 16.87 13.59 -1.35
N LEU A 22 16.68 12.33 -1.77
CA LEU A 22 15.38 11.66 -1.73
C LEU A 22 14.83 11.58 -0.30
N LEU A 23 15.65 11.15 0.66
CA LEU A 23 15.25 11.02 2.06
C LEU A 23 14.97 12.40 2.69
N GLU A 24 15.78 13.41 2.40
CA GLU A 24 15.60 14.78 2.89
C GLU A 24 14.28 15.41 2.43
N HIS A 25 13.83 15.10 1.21
CA HIS A 25 12.61 15.67 0.62
C HIS A 25 11.38 14.75 0.75
N THR A 26 11.50 13.67 1.52
CA THR A 26 10.41 12.70 1.74
C THR A 26 9.91 12.82 3.18
N ASP A 27 8.63 13.11 3.40
CA ASP A 27 8.06 13.13 4.76
C ASP A 27 7.86 11.71 5.32
N ILE A 28 7.44 10.77 4.46
CA ILE A 28 7.13 9.38 4.80
C ILE A 28 7.73 8.47 3.73
N LEU A 29 8.57 7.52 4.14
CA LEU A 29 9.08 6.45 3.29
C LEU A 29 8.41 5.13 3.68
N VAL A 30 7.81 4.45 2.71
CA VAL A 30 7.41 3.05 2.86
C VAL A 30 8.50 2.17 2.26
N ASP A 31 9.11 1.36 3.11
CA ASP A 31 10.27 0.56 2.75
C ASP A 31 9.90 -0.90 2.40
N GLY A 32 10.78 -1.54 1.63
CA GLY A 32 10.63 -2.93 1.21
C GLY A 32 9.68 -3.17 0.03
N ALA A 33 9.89 -4.29 -0.64
CA ALA A 33 9.06 -4.74 -1.76
C ALA A 33 7.69 -5.24 -1.28
N PHE A 34 6.69 -5.15 -2.16
CA PHE A 34 5.40 -5.81 -1.97
C PHE A 34 5.55 -7.33 -2.07
N LEU A 35 5.00 -8.04 -1.08
CA LEU A 35 4.92 -9.50 -1.01
C LEU A 35 3.46 -9.95 -1.13
N LEU A 36 3.14 -10.61 -2.24
CA LEU A 36 1.79 -11.09 -2.53
C LEU A 36 1.26 -12.08 -1.47
N ASP A 37 2.14 -12.91 -0.93
CA ASP A 37 1.79 -13.95 0.05
C ASP A 37 1.61 -13.41 1.49
N SER A 38 1.93 -12.13 1.71
CA SER A 38 1.89 -11.50 3.03
C SER A 38 1.17 -10.15 2.98
N PRO A 39 -0.11 -10.10 2.57
CA PRO A 39 -0.83 -8.83 2.45
C PRO A 39 -1.05 -8.18 3.81
N GLU A 40 -0.87 -6.86 3.87
CA GLU A 40 -1.23 -6.05 5.04
C GLU A 40 -2.70 -5.64 4.94
N ARG A 41 -3.43 -5.71 6.06
CA ARG A 41 -4.90 -5.52 6.11
C ARG A 41 -5.34 -4.47 7.14
N GLU A 42 -4.46 -4.11 8.07
CA GLU A 42 -4.78 -3.23 9.18
C GLU A 42 -4.23 -1.83 8.93
N ARG A 43 -2.92 -1.74 8.70
CA ARG A 43 -2.21 -0.48 8.51
C ARG A 43 -2.52 0.11 7.13
N ASN A 44 -2.79 1.41 7.08
CA ASN A 44 -2.92 2.13 5.81
C ASN A 44 -1.55 2.27 5.11
N TRP A 45 -1.61 2.53 3.79
CA TRP A 45 -0.48 2.87 2.91
C TRP A 45 0.52 1.76 2.59
N VAL A 46 0.59 0.72 3.42
CA VAL A 46 1.41 -0.47 3.18
C VAL A 46 0.58 -1.58 2.53
N GLY A 47 1.18 -2.28 1.56
CA GLY A 47 0.53 -3.39 0.86
C GLY A 47 0.86 -4.75 1.47
N SER A 48 2.00 -4.88 2.16
CA SER A 48 2.47 -6.14 2.73
C SER A 48 3.05 -5.96 4.13
N THR A 49 2.93 -7.00 4.95
CA THR A 49 3.28 -6.94 6.39
C THR A 49 4.77 -6.71 6.64
N ASN A 50 5.63 -7.06 5.67
CA ASN A 50 7.06 -6.82 5.74
C ASN A 50 7.48 -5.35 5.56
N GLN A 51 6.56 -4.49 5.10
CA GLN A 51 6.88 -3.09 4.81
C GLN A 51 6.84 -2.26 6.10
N VAL A 52 7.84 -1.39 6.25
CA VAL A 52 7.98 -0.47 7.39
C VAL A 52 7.76 0.96 6.92
N ILE A 53 7.01 1.71 7.73
CA ILE A 53 6.75 3.14 7.50
C ILE A 53 7.76 3.94 8.31
N HIS A 54 8.57 4.76 7.63
CA HIS A 54 9.51 5.68 8.26
C HIS A 54 8.97 7.10 8.16
N PHE A 55 8.72 7.73 9.30
CA PHE A 55 8.42 9.16 9.39
C PHE A 55 9.73 9.94 9.44
N LEU A 56 10.09 10.58 8.33
CA LEU A 56 11.35 11.30 8.16
C LEU A 56 11.23 12.79 8.49
N SER A 57 10.00 13.29 8.61
CA SER A 57 9.69 14.65 9.06
C SER A 57 8.54 14.65 10.07
N ASN A 58 8.35 15.79 10.75
CA ASN A 58 7.27 15.98 11.71
C ASN A 58 5.94 16.41 11.07
N ARG A 59 5.80 16.32 9.74
CA ARG A 59 4.59 16.76 9.03
C ARG A 59 3.36 15.92 9.36
N TYR A 60 3.57 14.64 9.66
CA TYR A 60 2.53 13.70 10.04
C TYR A 60 2.87 13.07 11.40
N PRO A 61 1.90 12.96 12.31
CA PRO A 61 2.11 12.23 13.55
C PRO A 61 2.20 10.73 13.27
N ALA A 62 3.10 10.02 13.96
CA ALA A 62 3.11 8.57 13.94
C ALA A 62 1.78 8.00 14.48
N GLY A 63 1.32 6.87 13.93
CA GLY A 63 0.04 6.23 14.24
C GLY A 63 -1.14 6.73 13.38
N ILE A 64 -0.91 7.69 12.49
CA ILE A 64 -1.93 8.12 11.50
C ILE A 64 -2.24 7.01 10.48
N GLU A 65 -1.31 6.10 10.26
CA GLU A 65 -1.46 4.89 9.44
C GLU A 65 -2.51 3.93 10.01
N ASP A 66 -2.79 3.99 11.31
CA ASP A 66 -3.79 3.16 12.00
C ASP A 66 -5.13 3.88 12.22
N ASP A 67 -5.28 5.10 11.70
CA ASP A 67 -6.45 5.93 11.92
C ASP A 67 -7.67 5.38 11.16
N SER A 68 -8.62 4.85 11.93
CA SER A 68 -9.87 4.25 11.43
C SER A 68 -10.80 5.22 10.70
N ARG A 69 -10.51 6.54 10.70
CA ARG A 69 -11.23 7.50 9.85
C ARG A 69 -10.85 7.38 8.39
N TYR A 70 -9.70 6.80 8.06
CA TYR A 70 -9.14 6.73 6.71
C TYR A 70 -9.01 5.28 6.21
N THR A 71 -10.03 4.46 6.44
CA THR A 71 -10.03 3.06 5.99
C THR A 71 -9.93 2.92 4.48
N HIS A 72 -9.34 1.80 4.05
CA HIS A 72 -9.31 1.36 2.66
C HIS A 72 -10.66 1.53 1.95
N ALA A 73 -10.68 2.35 0.89
CA ALA A 73 -11.82 2.55 0.03
C ALA A 73 -11.54 1.98 -1.37
N MET A 74 -12.59 1.50 -2.02
CA MET A 74 -12.56 1.06 -3.40
C MET A 74 -13.45 1.98 -4.24
N GLU A 75 -12.92 2.44 -5.36
CA GLU A 75 -13.68 3.14 -6.39
C GLU A 75 -14.15 2.11 -7.42
N VAL A 76 -15.46 2.06 -7.68
CA VAL A 76 -16.05 1.25 -8.74
C VAL A 76 -16.70 2.17 -9.76
N ARG A 77 -16.33 2.05 -11.03
CA ARG A 77 -16.94 2.76 -12.15
C ARG A 77 -17.67 1.76 -13.04
N ILE A 78 -18.90 2.09 -13.39
CA ILE A 78 -19.74 1.31 -14.30
C ILE A 78 -19.98 2.17 -15.54
N GLY A 79 -19.49 1.72 -16.69
CA GLY A 79 -19.68 2.39 -17.98
C GLY A 79 -21.04 2.07 -18.61
N ASP A 80 -21.48 2.93 -19.52
CA ASP A 80 -22.77 2.78 -20.22
C ASP A 80 -22.83 1.53 -21.13
N ASN A 81 -21.68 0.96 -21.46
CA ASN A 81 -21.52 -0.30 -22.19
C ASN A 81 -21.50 -1.55 -21.27
N GLY A 82 -21.64 -1.37 -19.95
CA GLY A 82 -21.53 -2.44 -18.96
C GLY A 82 -20.11 -2.74 -18.49
N GLU A 83 -19.10 -1.95 -18.88
CA GLU A 83 -17.73 -2.10 -18.37
C GLU A 83 -17.67 -1.79 -16.86
N ILE A 84 -16.97 -2.62 -16.09
CA ILE A 84 -16.73 -2.42 -14.65
C ILE A 84 -15.24 -2.22 -14.43
N LEU A 85 -14.87 -1.05 -13.90
CA LEU A 85 -13.50 -0.74 -13.48
C LEU A 85 -13.48 -0.58 -11.96
N ALA A 86 -12.54 -1.24 -11.30
CA ALA A 86 -12.34 -1.13 -9.87
C ALA A 86 -10.91 -0.67 -9.56
N ASN A 87 -10.79 0.37 -8.74
CA ASN A 87 -9.52 0.91 -8.24
C ASN A 87 -9.52 0.93 -6.70
N GLY A 88 -8.34 0.89 -6.09
CA GLY A 88 -8.19 0.90 -4.64
C GLY A 88 -7.79 -0.47 -4.10
N TYR A 89 -7.96 -0.66 -2.79
CA TYR A 89 -7.57 -1.91 -2.13
C TYR A 89 -8.59 -3.02 -2.47
N PRO A 90 -8.20 -4.09 -3.17
CA PRO A 90 -9.13 -5.16 -3.50
C PRO A 90 -9.40 -5.99 -2.23
N ILE A 91 -10.63 -5.91 -1.71
CA ILE A 91 -11.11 -6.78 -0.63
C ILE A 91 -11.50 -8.17 -1.19
N PHE A 92 -11.47 -8.37 -2.51
CA PHE A 92 -11.99 -9.58 -3.13
C PHE A 92 -10.96 -10.71 -3.16
N ASP A 93 -11.08 -11.63 -2.20
CA ASP A 93 -10.69 -13.01 -2.42
C ASP A 93 -11.70 -13.65 -3.38
N PHE A 94 -11.34 -13.80 -4.66
CA PHE A 94 -12.16 -14.50 -5.64
C PHE A 94 -12.17 -16.03 -5.45
N LYS A 95 -11.50 -16.58 -4.43
CA LYS A 95 -11.61 -17.99 -4.09
C LYS A 95 -12.95 -18.28 -3.41
N ASN A 96 -14.02 -18.36 -4.22
CA ASN A 96 -15.16 -19.28 -4.09
C ASN A 96 -16.30 -18.91 -5.04
N HIS A 97 -16.01 -18.63 -6.32
CA HIS A 97 -17.10 -18.37 -7.27
C HIS A 97 -17.88 -19.64 -7.66
N GLU A 98 -17.32 -20.83 -7.46
CA GLU A 98 -17.99 -22.10 -7.80
C GLU A 98 -19.12 -22.49 -6.82
N GLU A 99 -19.13 -22.00 -5.58
CA GLU A 99 -20.17 -22.36 -4.61
C GLU A 99 -21.50 -21.62 -4.83
N LEU A 100 -21.45 -20.41 -5.39
CA LEU A 100 -22.64 -19.54 -5.57
C LEU A 100 -23.50 -19.93 -6.79
N LEU A 101 -22.93 -20.64 -7.78
CA LEU A 101 -23.65 -21.08 -8.98
C LEU A 101 -24.24 -22.49 -8.86
N SER A 102 -23.97 -23.21 -7.77
CA SER A 102 -24.53 -24.55 -7.51
C SER A 102 -25.90 -24.54 -6.80
N LYS A 103 -26.41 -23.35 -6.45
CA LYS A 103 -27.65 -23.15 -5.68
C LYS A 103 -28.74 -22.35 -6.42
N SER A 104 -28.63 -22.16 -7.75
CA SER A 104 -29.72 -21.62 -8.58
C SER A 104 -30.31 -22.67 -9.50
#